data_AF-A0A958CL29-F1
#
_entry.id   AF-A0A958CL29-F1
#
_cell.length_a   1.000
_cell.length_b   1.000
_cell.length_c   1.000
_cell.angle_alpha   90.00
_cell.angle_beta   90.00
_cell.angle_gamma   90.00
#
_symmetry.space_group_name_H-M   'P 1'
#
loop_
_entity.id
_entity.type
_entity.pdbx_description
1 polymer ?
#
loop_
_entity_poly.entity_id
_entity_poly.type
_entity_poly.pdbx_seq_one_letter_code
_entity_poly.pdbx_strand_id
1 'polypeptide(L)' 'MARIVVVGSFNMDLVVRLPVIPKPGETLLGGVFATYPGGKGSNQAVAAARLGGEVTMIGRVGADAFGDQLLAAAR' A
#
# COMPACT_ATOMS: atom_id res chain seq x y z
N MET A 1 17.39 12.28 17.03
CA MET A 1 16.74 11.38 16.05
C MET A 1 17.20 11.76 14.66
N ALA A 2 17.35 10.79 13.75
CA ALA A 2 17.61 11.10 12.35
C ALA A 2 16.33 11.61 11.68
N ARG A 3 16.41 12.71 10.95
CA ARG A 3 15.32 13.25 10.12
C ARG A 3 15.39 12.61 8.74
N ILE A 4 14.32 11.95 8.33
CA ILE A 4 14.28 11.15 7.10
C ILE A 4 13.14 11.68 6.22
N VAL A 5 13.46 12.00 4.97
CA VAL A 5 12.44 12.31 3.96
C VAL A 5 12.37 11.13 3.00
N VAL A 6 11.17 10.56 2.85
CA VAL A 6 10.90 9.51 1.88
C VAL A 6 10.06 10.10 0.76
N VAL A 7 10.56 10.06 -0.47
CA VAL A 7 9.80 10.44 -1.67
C VAL A 7 9.46 9.16 -2.41
N GLY A 8 8.18 8.84 -2.53
CA GLY A 8 7.81 7.57 -3.16
C GLY A 8 6.32 7.32 -3.33
N SER A 9 6.02 6.10 -3.75
CA SER A 9 4.67 5.68 -4.10
C SER A 9 3.86 5.24 -2.89
N PHE A 10 2.55 5.46 -3.03
CA PHE A 10 1.49 4.75 -2.32
C PHE A 10 0.82 3.79 -3.31
N ASN A 11 0.34 2.66 -2.84
CA ASN A 11 -0.50 1.75 -3.61
C ASN A 11 -1.55 1.11 -2.72
N MET A 12 -2.72 0.79 -3.27
CA MET A 12 -3.65 -0.13 -2.62
C MET A 12 -3.46 -1.51 -3.23
N ASP A 13 -3.00 -2.46 -2.43
CA ASP A 13 -2.79 -3.83 -2.88
C ASP A 13 -4.13 -4.57 -2.82
N LEU A 14 -4.64 -4.97 -4.00
CA LEU A 14 -5.86 -5.76 -4.15
C LEU A 14 -5.49 -7.24 -4.22
N VAL A 15 -5.75 -7.97 -3.14
CA VAL A 15 -5.32 -9.36 -2.99
C VAL A 15 -6.52 -10.28 -3.09
N VAL A 16 -6.51 -11.16 -4.10
CA VAL A 16 -7.47 -12.25 -4.25
C VAL A 16 -6.73 -13.57 -4.06
N ARG A 17 -7.14 -14.37 -3.08
CA ARG A 17 -6.61 -15.73 -2.89
C ARG A 17 -7.44 -16.72 -3.69
N LEU A 18 -6.78 -17.44 -4.60
CA LEU A 18 -7.37 -18.48 -5.44
C LEU A 18 -6.61 -19.81 -5.26
N PRO A 19 -7.26 -20.97 -5.49
CA PRO A 19 -6.58 -22.26 -5.45
C PRO A 19 -5.54 -22.40 -6.57
N VAL A 20 -5.71 -21.69 -7.69
CA VAL A 20 -4.81 -21.69 -8.86
C VAL A 20 -4.77 -20.29 -9.50
N ILE A 21 -3.68 -19.99 -10.22
CA ILE A 21 -3.57 -18.76 -11.03
C ILE A 21 -4.44 -18.92 -12.28
N PRO A 22 -5.32 -17.94 -12.62
CA PRO A 22 -6.16 -18.01 -13.81
C PRO A 22 -5.35 -18.09 -15.10
N LYS A 23 -5.83 -18.87 -16.07
CA LYS A 23 -5.28 -18.88 -17.43
C LYS A 23 -5.79 -17.69 -18.25
N PRO A 24 -5.12 -17.28 -19.34
CA PRO A 24 -5.64 -16.26 -20.25
C PRO A 24 -7.04 -16.62 -20.76
N GLY A 25 -7.99 -15.69 -20.59
CA GLY A 25 -9.39 -15.86 -21.01
C GLY A 25 -10.28 -16.64 -20.04
N GLU A 26 -9.73 -17.21 -18.97
CA GLU A 26 -10.50 -17.94 -17.96
C GLU A 26 -11.19 -16.99 -16.97
N THR A 27 -12.42 -17.30 -16.58
CA THR A 27 -13.13 -16.64 -15.48
C THR A 27 -13.34 -17.64 -14.36
N LEU A 28 -12.79 -17.33 -13.18
CA LEU A 28 -12.96 -18.14 -11.97
C LEU A 28 -13.85 -17.40 -10.97
N LEU A 29 -14.63 -18.16 -10.19
CA LEU A 29 -15.22 -17.60 -8.98
C LEU A 29 -14.08 -17.18 -8.05
N GLY A 30 -14.16 -15.94 -7.57
CA GLY A 30 -13.20 -15.39 -6.61
C GLY A 30 -13.09 -16.26 -5.35
N GLY A 31 -12.01 -16.08 -4.60
CA GLY A 31 -11.89 -16.64 -3.26
C GLY A 31 -11.97 -15.53 -2.21
N VAL A 32 -11.07 -15.57 -1.23
CA VAL A 32 -10.98 -14.50 -0.23
C VAL A 32 -10.36 -13.26 -0.85
N PHE A 33 -11.06 -12.14 -0.77
CA PHE A 33 -10.60 -10.83 -1.22
C PHE A 33 -10.26 -9.95 -0.01
N ALA A 34 -9.13 -9.24 -0.10
CA ALA A 34 -8.72 -8.26 0.88
C ALA A 34 -7.93 -7.12 0.22
N THR A 35 -7.96 -5.95 0.86
CA THR A 35 -7.22 -4.74 0.46
C THR A 35 -6.20 -4.39 1.52
N TYR A 36 -4.99 -4.04 1.12
CA TYR A 36 -3.92 -3.66 2.03
C TYR A 36 -3.25 -2.35 1.60
N PRO A 37 -3.01 -1.40 2.53
CA PRO A 37 -2.13 -0.28 2.26
C PRO A 37 -0.74 -0.78 1.87
N GLY A 38 -0.24 -0.31 0.74
CA GLY A 38 1.05 -0.69 0.18
C GLY A 38 1.74 0.46 -0.53
N GLY A 39 2.71 0.11 -1.36
CA GLY A 39 3.62 1.05 -2.01
C GLY A 39 5.03 0.95 -1.44
N LYS A 40 6.05 0.99 -2.30
CA LYS A 40 7.44 0.86 -1.84
C LYS A 40 7.85 2.03 -0.95
N GLY A 41 7.44 3.24 -1.33
CA GLY A 41 7.76 4.46 -0.58
C GLY A 41 7.07 4.48 0.79
N SER A 42 5.75 4.28 0.80
CA SER A 42 4.97 4.21 2.05
C SER A 42 5.49 3.13 3.00
N ASN A 43 5.79 1.92 2.49
CA ASN A 43 6.31 0.83 3.31
C ASN A 43 7.67 1.19 3.95
N GLN A 44 8.57 1.83 3.19
CA GLN A 44 9.85 2.31 3.74
C GLN A 44 9.66 3.42 4.78
N ALA A 45 8.76 4.38 4.53
CA ALA A 45 8.48 5.47 5.45
C ALA A 45 7.91 4.97 6.78
N VAL A 46 6.93 4.07 6.74
CA VAL A 46 6.33 3.45 7.94
C VAL A 46 7.37 2.61 8.69
N ALA A 47 8.19 1.84 8.00
CA ALA A 47 9.25 1.06 8.63
C ALA A 47 10.26 1.96 9.37
N ALA A 48 10.72 3.04 8.73
CA ALA A 48 11.64 3.99 9.33
C ALA A 48 11.04 4.71 10.55
N ALA A 49 9.76 5.09 10.48
CA ALA A 49 9.06 5.73 11.59
C ALA A 49 8.92 4.77 12.78
N ARG A 50 8.56 3.50 12.53
CA ARG A 50 8.45 2.46 13.57
C ARG A 50 9.78 2.16 14.27
N LEU A 51 10.90 2.41 13.61
CA LEU A 51 12.25 2.26 14.18
C LEU A 51 12.74 3.53 14.91
N GLY A 52 11.88 4.55 15.05
CA GLY A 52 12.17 5.78 15.80
C GLY A 52 12.80 6.91 14.97
N GLY A 53 12.72 6.84 13.64
CA GLY A 53 13.08 7.96 12.77
C GLY A 53 12.01 9.06 12.76
N GLU A 54 12.42 10.32 12.64
CA GLU A 54 11.49 11.43 12.37
C GLU A 54 11.26 11.49 10.86
N VAL A 55 10.15 10.90 10.39
CA VAL A 55 9.91 10.66 8.96
C VAL A 55 8.90 11.66 8.38
N THR A 56 9.24 12.26 7.24
CA THR A 56 8.30 12.95 6.36
C THR A 56 8.13 12.14 5.07
N MET A 57 6.90 11.71 4.79
CA MET A 57 6.57 11.04 3.54
C MET A 57 6.02 12.04 2.51
N ILE A 58 6.60 12.05 1.32
CA ILE A 58 6.15 12.85 0.17
C ILE A 58 5.73 11.89 -0.94
N GLY A 59 4.48 12.00 -1.37
CA GLY A 59 3.93 11.20 -2.45
C GLY A 59 2.58 11.74 -2.88
N ARG A 60 1.91 11.00 -3.76
CA ARG A 60 0.58 11.36 -4.26
C ARG A 60 -0.34 10.16 -4.21
N VAL A 61 -1.58 10.41 -3.80
CA VAL A 61 -2.70 9.46 -3.87
C VAL A 61 -3.77 9.99 -4.82
N GLY A 62 -4.67 9.10 -5.27
CA GLY A 62 -5.86 9.47 -6.04
C GLY A 62 -6.91 10.18 -5.18
N ALA A 63 -7.86 10.84 -5.85
CA ALA A 63 -9.07 11.40 -5.22
C ALA A 63 -10.19 10.34 -5.21
N ASP A 64 -9.90 9.19 -4.61
CA ASP A 64 -10.79 8.05 -4.52
C ASP A 64 -10.76 7.44 -3.11
N ALA A 65 -11.65 6.49 -2.85
CA ALA A 65 -11.78 5.87 -1.52
C ALA A 65 -10.49 5.16 -1.06
N PHE A 66 -9.65 4.68 -1.99
CA PHE A 66 -8.36 4.10 -1.63
C PHE A 66 -7.36 5.17 -1.24
N GLY A 67 -7.37 6.33 -1.90
CA GLY A 67 -6.59 7.49 -1.50
C GLY A 67 -6.87 7.91 -0.06
N ASP A 68 -8.14 8.01 0.32
CA ASP A 68 -8.55 8.33 1.70
C ASP A 68 -8.04 7.29 2.71
N GLN A 69 -8.18 6.00 2.39
CA GLN A 69 -7.69 4.91 3.24
C GLN A 69 -6.16 4.92 3.38
N LEU A 70 -5.43 5.19 2.29
CA LEU A 70 -3.96 5.26 2.30
C LEU A 70 -3.46 6.43 3.14
N LEU A 71 -4.12 7.59 3.06
CA LEU A 71 -3.80 8.74 3.91
C LEU A 71 -4.08 8.45 5.38
N ALA A 72 -5.17 7.75 5.70
CA ALA A 72 -5.46 7.33 7.06
C ALA A 72 -4.42 6.35 7.61
N ALA A 73 -3.95 5.40 6.79
CA ALA A 73 -2.96 4.39 7.17
C ALA A 73 -1.53 4.94 7.31
N ALA A 74 -1.23 6.10 6.72
CA ALA A 74 0.07 6.74 6.75
C ALA A 74 0.26 7.77 7.88
N ARG A 75 -0.79 7.99 8.70
CA ARG A 75 -0.75 8.80 9.92
C ARG A 75 -0.31 7.94 11.11
#